data_AF-A0A7S0HE94-F1
#
_entry.id   AF-A0A7S0HE94-F1
#
_cell.length_a   1.000
_cell.length_b   1.000
_cell.length_c   1.000
_cell.angle_alpha   90.00
_cell.angle_beta   90.00
_cell.angle_gamma   90.00
#
_symmetry.space_group_name_H-M   'P 1'
#
loop_
_entity.id
_entity.type
_entity.pdbx_description
1 polymer ?
#
loop_
_entity_poly.entity_id
_entity_poly.type
_entity_poly.pdbx_seq_one_letter_code
_entity_poly.pdbx_strand_id
1 'polypeptide(L)'
;MSGMDRDWGAKSGGGGVASDIQAKVDRRERLRQLALQTVDLMKDPYFMKNHLGSYECKLCLTLHNNEGNYLAHTQGKRHQQNLARRALKEQRDNPMLPQANKDKVKPRKTIKIGRPGYRITKQMDPESEQRSLLFEVDYPEIEEGLQPRHRFMSAYEQRVEAPEKDWQYLLFAAEPYETIGFKIPNIEIDKESGKFYSNWDEENKVFVLQLYFKKGGQGGPGARAPPPSLMAPGAPMAPPSMG
;
A
#
# COMPACT_ATOMS: atom_id res chain seq x y z
N MET A 1 19.57 28.94 -83.92
CA MET A 1 18.18 28.47 -83.83
C MET A 1 18.03 27.63 -82.57
N SER A 2 17.33 28.20 -81.58
CA SER A 2 16.55 27.56 -80.51
C SER A 2 17.01 26.21 -79.94
N GLY A 3 17.67 26.26 -78.77
CA GLY A 3 17.52 25.20 -77.77
C GLY A 3 16.13 25.29 -77.15
N MET A 4 15.38 24.19 -77.18
CA MET A 4 14.06 24.08 -76.55
C MET A 4 14.22 23.48 -75.16
N ASP A 5 14.14 24.33 -74.15
CA ASP A 5 13.76 23.97 -72.79
C ASP A 5 12.40 23.26 -72.83
N ARG A 6 12.36 22.01 -72.34
CA ARG A 6 11.10 21.33 -72.02
C ARG A 6 10.91 21.39 -70.51
N ASP A 7 10.16 22.41 -70.09
CA ASP A 7 9.54 22.54 -68.79
C ASP A 7 8.89 21.22 -68.37
N TRP A 8 9.39 20.65 -67.27
CA TRP A 8 8.76 19.52 -66.59
C TRP A 8 7.53 20.04 -65.82
N GLY A 9 6.42 20.18 -66.55
CA GLY A 9 5.12 20.54 -66.00
C GLY A 9 4.67 19.54 -64.94
N ALA A 10 4.42 20.04 -63.74
CA ALA A 10 3.81 19.29 -62.66
C ALA A 10 2.47 18.69 -63.11
N LYS A 11 2.30 17.38 -62.87
CA LYS A 11 1.12 16.61 -63.26
C LYS A 11 -0.13 17.18 -62.56
N SER A 12 -1.12 17.59 -63.33
CA SER A 12 -2.44 18.00 -62.86
C SER A 12 -3.11 16.82 -62.13
N GLY A 13 -3.31 16.99 -60.82
CA GLY A 13 -3.78 15.95 -59.89
C GLY A 13 -2.89 15.76 -58.66
N GLY A 14 -1.69 16.35 -58.65
CA GLY A 14 -0.86 16.43 -57.45
C GLY A 14 -1.41 17.46 -56.48
N GLY A 15 -2.05 17.01 -55.39
CA GLY A 15 -2.29 17.85 -54.22
C GLY A 15 -0.98 18.57 -53.88
N GLY A 16 -1.02 19.91 -53.87
CA GLY A 16 0.18 20.74 -53.82
C GLY A 16 1.14 20.30 -52.72
N VAL A 17 2.45 20.42 -53.00
CA VAL A 17 3.50 20.19 -52.00
C VAL A 17 3.12 21.02 -50.77
N ALA A 18 2.84 20.36 -49.65
CA ALA A 18 2.48 21.03 -48.41
C ALA A 18 3.53 22.10 -48.15
N SER A 19 3.08 23.36 -47.99
CA SER A 19 4.00 24.46 -47.74
C SER A 19 4.88 24.13 -46.53
N ASP A 20 6.13 24.61 -46.51
CA ASP A 20 7.06 24.35 -45.39
C ASP A 20 6.47 24.69 -44.01
N ILE A 21 5.52 25.64 -43.99
CA ILE A 21 4.75 26.02 -42.81
C ILE A 21 3.82 24.87 -42.39
N GLN A 22 3.08 24.27 -43.32
CA GLN A 22 2.16 23.16 -43.06
C GLN A 22 2.92 21.91 -42.58
N ALA A 23 4.06 21.60 -43.18
CA ALA A 23 4.90 20.47 -42.77
C ALA A 23 5.44 20.63 -41.33
N LYS A 24 5.79 21.86 -40.93
CA LYS A 24 6.24 22.16 -39.56
C LYS A 24 5.10 22.06 -38.54
N VAL A 25 3.90 22.48 -38.90
CA VAL A 25 2.70 22.36 -38.04
C VAL A 25 2.36 20.89 -37.81
N ASP A 26 2.29 20.10 -38.88
CA ASP A 26 2.00 18.65 -38.79
C ASP A 26 3.04 17.91 -37.95
N ARG A 27 4.33 18.22 -38.16
CA ARG A 27 5.42 17.67 -37.34
C ARG A 27 5.25 18.00 -35.85
N ARG A 28 4.88 19.24 -35.53
CA ARG A 28 4.67 19.69 -34.14
C ARG A 28 3.47 18.96 -33.51
N GLU A 29 2.39 18.79 -34.24
CA GLU A 29 1.20 18.10 -33.76
C GLU A 29 1.47 16.61 -33.52
N ARG A 30 2.17 15.95 -34.44
CA ARG A 30 2.60 14.55 -34.30
C ARG A 30 3.51 14.33 -33.09
N LEU A 31 4.50 15.20 -32.87
CA LEU A 31 5.37 15.12 -31.69
C LEU A 31 4.58 15.29 -30.39
N ARG A 32 3.57 16.15 -30.38
CA ARG A 32 2.67 16.32 -29.23
C ARG A 32 1.84 15.05 -28.97
N GLN A 33 1.31 14.41 -30.00
CA GLN A 33 0.55 13.16 -29.87
C GLN A 33 1.44 12.01 -29.34
N LEU A 34 2.67 11.89 -29.85
CA LEU A 34 3.63 10.89 -29.35
C LEU A 34 3.95 11.11 -27.87
N ALA A 35 4.18 12.37 -27.45
CA ALA A 35 4.43 12.68 -26.05
C ALA A 35 3.26 12.31 -25.13
N LEU A 36 2.01 12.60 -25.55
CA LEU A 36 0.79 12.24 -24.81
C LEU A 36 0.59 10.73 -24.69
N GLN A 37 0.98 9.95 -25.70
CA GLN A 37 0.92 8.49 -25.64
C GLN A 37 1.95 7.88 -24.67
N THR A 38 3.09 8.55 -24.46
CA THR A 38 4.17 8.05 -23.59
C THR A 38 4.00 8.42 -22.11
N VAL A 39 3.31 9.51 -21.81
CA VAL A 39 3.16 10.02 -20.43
C VAL A 39 1.69 10.02 -20.05
N ASP A 40 1.33 9.09 -19.17
CA ASP A 40 0.00 9.03 -18.57
C ASP A 40 -0.15 10.14 -17.51
N LEU A 41 -0.82 11.23 -17.90
CA LEU A 41 -1.07 12.40 -17.07
C LEU A 41 -1.86 12.08 -15.79
N MET A 42 -2.68 11.04 -15.79
CA MET A 42 -3.48 10.66 -14.62
C MET A 42 -2.63 10.07 -13.49
N LYS A 43 -1.40 9.65 -13.79
CA LYS A 43 -0.44 9.16 -12.77
C LYS A 43 0.32 10.28 -12.07
N ASP A 44 0.26 11.52 -12.58
CA ASP A 44 0.89 12.65 -11.92
C ASP A 44 0.05 13.08 -10.70
N PRO A 45 0.57 12.98 -9.47
CA PRO A 45 -0.18 13.31 -8.25
C PRO A 45 -0.54 14.79 -8.13
N TYR A 46 0.05 15.66 -8.95
CA TYR A 46 -0.22 17.10 -8.95
C TYR A 46 -1.12 17.58 -10.10
N PHE A 47 -1.47 16.69 -11.02
CA PHE A 47 -2.36 16.99 -12.14
C PHE A 47 -3.83 16.99 -11.68
N MET A 48 -4.59 18.01 -12.08
CA MET A 48 -6.02 18.08 -11.85
C MET A 48 -6.72 18.68 -13.06
N LYS A 49 -7.91 18.16 -13.40
CA LYS A 49 -8.80 18.76 -14.40
C LYS A 49 -9.92 19.51 -13.69
N ASN A 50 -10.08 20.78 -14.02
CA ASN A 50 -11.15 21.60 -13.50
C ASN A 50 -12.50 21.22 -14.09
N HIS A 51 -13.56 21.59 -13.37
CA HIS A 51 -14.94 21.49 -13.85
C HIS A 51 -15.20 22.34 -15.10
N LEU A 52 -14.35 23.35 -15.39
CA LEU A 52 -14.40 24.17 -16.60
C LEU A 52 -13.58 23.58 -17.78
N GLY A 53 -12.96 22.41 -17.60
CA GLY A 53 -12.16 21.76 -18.63
C GLY A 53 -10.72 22.26 -18.75
N SER A 54 -10.31 23.25 -17.96
CA SER A 54 -8.90 23.67 -17.82
C SER A 54 -8.08 22.67 -17.00
N TYR A 55 -6.76 22.66 -17.20
CA TYR A 55 -5.82 21.79 -16.48
C TYR A 55 -5.06 22.59 -15.44
N GLU A 56 -4.89 22.04 -14.25
CA GLU A 56 -4.20 22.71 -13.15
C GLU A 56 -3.03 21.90 -12.62
N CYS A 57 -1.98 22.61 -12.23
CA CYS A 57 -0.87 22.07 -11.46
C CYS A 57 -1.03 22.43 -9.99
N LYS A 58 -1.43 21.48 -9.16
CA LYS A 58 -1.64 21.69 -7.71
C LYS A 58 -0.34 22.06 -6.97
N LEU A 59 0.81 21.67 -7.51
CA LEU A 59 2.11 22.02 -6.94
C LEU A 59 2.45 23.50 -7.16
N CYS A 60 2.16 24.03 -8.34
CA CYS A 60 2.54 25.39 -8.74
C CYS A 60 1.40 26.41 -8.69
N LEU A 61 0.16 25.95 -8.50
CA LEU A 61 -1.07 26.73 -8.59
C LEU A 61 -1.16 27.48 -9.92
N THR A 62 -0.85 26.78 -11.01
CA THR A 62 -0.89 27.33 -12.37
C THR A 62 -1.98 26.67 -13.19
N LEU A 63 -2.70 27.49 -13.96
CA LEU A 63 -3.72 27.06 -14.90
C LEU A 63 -3.09 26.87 -16.29
N HIS A 64 -3.51 25.82 -16.98
CA HIS A 64 -3.06 25.46 -18.31
C HIS A 64 -4.28 25.17 -19.20
N ASN A 65 -4.33 25.80 -20.37
CA ASN A 65 -5.45 25.65 -21.30
C ASN A 65 -5.45 24.29 -22.01
N ASN A 66 -4.30 23.63 -22.07
CA ASN A 66 -4.05 22.42 -22.86
C ASN A 66 -3.19 21.44 -22.06
N GLU A 67 -3.44 20.14 -22.22
CA GLU A 67 -2.62 19.06 -21.63
C GLU A 67 -1.14 19.18 -22.01
N GLY A 68 -0.86 19.56 -23.26
CA GLY A 68 0.51 19.79 -23.73
C GLY A 68 1.19 20.98 -23.02
N ASN A 69 0.42 22.01 -22.64
CA ASN A 69 0.96 23.14 -21.87
C ASN A 69 1.27 22.74 -20.42
N TYR A 70 0.45 21.84 -19.86
CA TYR A 70 0.72 21.23 -18.55
C TYR A 70 1.99 20.35 -18.59
N LEU A 71 2.14 19.48 -19.60
CA LEU A 71 3.33 18.64 -19.78
C LEU A 71 4.62 19.47 -19.96
N ALA A 72 4.57 20.56 -20.73
CA ALA A 72 5.71 21.46 -20.86
C ALA A 72 6.03 22.17 -19.53
N HIS A 73 5.00 22.47 -18.72
CA HIS A 73 5.18 23.09 -17.41
C HIS A 73 5.87 22.16 -16.40
N THR A 74 5.56 20.87 -16.36
CA THR A 74 6.18 19.92 -15.42
C THR A 74 7.68 19.73 -15.67
N GLN A 75 8.11 19.88 -16.92
CA GLN A 75 9.51 19.90 -17.33
C GLN A 75 10.21 21.25 -17.06
N GLY A 76 9.45 22.28 -16.68
CA GLY A 76 9.97 23.62 -16.41
C GLY A 76 10.72 23.73 -15.08
N LYS A 77 11.75 24.59 -15.04
CA LYS A 77 12.60 24.81 -13.86
C LYS A 77 11.82 25.22 -12.60
N ARG A 78 10.76 26.03 -12.75
CA ARG A 78 9.92 26.47 -11.63
C ARG A 78 9.18 25.30 -10.96
N HIS A 79 8.65 24.39 -11.77
CA HIS A 79 7.97 23.20 -11.27
C HIS A 79 8.94 22.29 -10.51
N GLN A 80 10.12 22.03 -11.11
CA GLN A 80 11.19 21.24 -10.50
C GLN A 80 11.72 21.84 -9.19
N GLN A 81 11.86 23.17 -9.13
CA GLN A 81 12.24 23.86 -7.89
C GLN A 81 11.17 23.78 -6.80
N ASN A 82 9.88 23.83 -7.16
CA ASN A 82 8.80 23.66 -6.20
C ASN A 82 8.72 22.22 -5.68
N LEU A 83 9.00 21.22 -6.51
CA LEU A 83 9.15 19.82 -6.08
C LEU A 83 10.27 19.69 -5.05
N ALA A 84 11.45 20.24 -5.36
CA ALA A 84 12.59 20.20 -4.45
C ALA A 84 12.28 20.91 -3.12
N ARG A 85 11.64 22.09 -3.16
CA ARG A 85 11.21 22.80 -1.94
C ARG A 85 10.18 22.02 -1.12
N ARG A 86 9.25 21.31 -1.76
CA ARG A 86 8.27 20.47 -1.06
C ARG A 86 8.95 19.26 -0.42
N ALA A 87 9.84 18.58 -1.15
CA ALA A 87 10.61 17.46 -0.61
C ALA A 87 11.44 17.87 0.62
N LEU A 88 12.08 19.04 0.59
CA LEU A 88 12.81 19.58 1.74
C LEU A 88 11.88 19.90 2.93
N LYS A 89 10.69 20.45 2.66
CA LYS A 89 9.72 20.74 3.71
C LYS A 89 9.15 19.45 4.33
N GLU A 90 8.83 18.44 3.52
CA GLU A 90 8.38 17.13 3.99
C GLU A 90 9.46 16.42 4.82
N GLN A 91 10.74 16.53 4.42
CA GLN A 91 11.86 16.04 5.21
C GLN A 91 11.99 16.77 6.56
N ARG A 92 11.67 18.07 6.62
CA ARG A 92 11.76 18.87 7.84
C ARG A 92 10.56 18.64 8.78
N ASP A 93 9.35 18.62 8.24
CA ASP A 93 8.10 18.50 9.00
C ASP A 93 7.84 17.04 9.43
N ASN A 94 8.60 16.07 8.91
CA ASN A 94 8.68 14.71 9.43
C ASN A 94 10.01 14.45 10.16
N PRO A 95 10.24 15.03 11.36
CA PRO A 95 11.45 14.78 12.15
C PRO A 95 11.48 13.38 12.79
N MET A 96 10.48 12.53 12.53
CA MET A 96 10.42 11.18 13.08
C MET A 96 11.25 10.23 12.23
N LEU A 97 12.51 10.13 12.67
CA LEU A 97 13.61 9.28 12.20
C LEU A 97 14.26 9.81 10.92
N PRO A 98 15.57 10.12 10.92
CA PRO A 98 16.33 9.89 9.70
C PRO A 98 16.02 8.44 9.34
N GLN A 99 15.35 8.23 8.21
CA GLN A 99 15.43 6.96 7.53
C GLN A 99 16.92 6.81 7.25
N ALA A 100 17.65 6.21 8.20
CA ALA A 100 18.93 5.58 7.95
C ALA A 100 18.71 4.92 6.62
N ASN A 101 19.49 5.34 5.62
CA ASN A 101 19.42 4.84 4.27
C ASN A 101 19.39 3.33 4.40
N LYS A 102 18.18 2.76 4.41
CA LYS A 102 18.01 1.34 4.62
C LYS A 102 18.57 0.84 3.33
N ASP A 103 19.80 0.33 3.38
CA ASP A 103 20.37 -0.42 2.28
C ASP A 103 19.22 -1.24 1.75
N LYS A 104 18.83 -0.96 0.51
CA LYS A 104 17.74 -1.67 -0.12
C LYS A 104 18.26 -3.09 -0.24
N VAL A 105 18.04 -3.89 0.80
CA VAL A 105 18.42 -5.29 0.86
C VAL A 105 17.69 -5.89 -0.32
N LYS A 106 18.44 -6.19 -1.39
CA LYS A 106 17.87 -6.82 -2.56
C LYS A 106 17.31 -8.14 -2.04
N PRO A 107 15.98 -8.34 -2.09
CA PRO A 107 15.41 -9.58 -1.60
C PRO A 107 16.05 -10.73 -2.37
N ARG A 108 16.66 -11.66 -1.64
CA ARG A 108 17.21 -12.87 -2.24
C ARG A 108 16.04 -13.65 -2.85
N LYS A 109 16.22 -14.12 -4.08
CA LYS A 109 15.20 -14.92 -4.79
C LYS A 109 15.57 -16.39 -4.63
N THR A 110 15.30 -16.94 -3.45
CA THR A 110 15.41 -18.37 -3.21
C THR A 110 14.09 -19.07 -3.52
N ILE A 111 14.20 -20.35 -3.90
CA ILE A 111 13.03 -21.22 -4.15
C ILE A 111 12.45 -21.59 -2.80
N LYS A 112 11.14 -21.35 -2.60
CA LYS A 112 10.49 -21.68 -1.33
C LYS A 112 10.18 -23.18 -1.25
N ILE A 113 10.55 -23.79 -0.13
CA ILE A 113 10.42 -25.25 0.09
C ILE A 113 9.04 -25.66 0.62
N GLY A 114 8.26 -24.70 1.14
CA GLY A 114 6.91 -24.93 1.66
C GLY A 114 6.68 -24.29 3.02
N ARG A 115 5.67 -24.77 3.73
CA ARG A 115 5.29 -24.27 5.06
C ARG A 115 6.06 -25.01 6.16
N PRO A 116 6.58 -24.29 7.17
CA PRO A 116 7.26 -24.91 8.31
C PRO A 116 6.26 -25.64 9.21
N GLY A 117 6.77 -26.60 9.99
CA GLY A 117 6.00 -27.26 11.06
C GLY A 117 5.76 -26.30 12.22
N TYR A 118 4.61 -26.41 12.90
CA TYR A 118 4.33 -25.56 14.06
C TYR A 118 3.46 -26.26 15.11
N ARG A 119 3.66 -25.88 16.37
CA ARG A 119 2.85 -26.27 17.52
C ARG A 119 2.44 -25.01 18.29
N ILE A 120 1.16 -24.96 18.69
CA ILE A 120 0.60 -23.82 19.43
C ILE A 120 -0.02 -24.34 20.72
N THR A 121 0.45 -23.83 21.85
CA THR A 121 -0.09 -24.18 23.16
C THR A 121 -0.78 -22.95 23.74
N LYS A 122 -2.07 -23.10 24.06
CA LYS A 122 -2.84 -22.09 24.78
C LYS A 122 -2.70 -22.36 26.27
N GLN A 123 -2.21 -21.39 27.03
CA GLN A 123 -1.96 -21.53 28.46
C GLN A 123 -2.65 -20.41 29.24
N MET A 124 -2.80 -20.64 30.53
CA MET A 124 -3.27 -19.65 31.49
C MET A 124 -2.31 -19.66 32.66
N ASP A 125 -1.80 -18.49 33.00
CA ASP A 125 -0.92 -18.34 34.14
C ASP A 125 -1.71 -18.50 35.45
N PRO A 126 -1.34 -19.43 36.35
CA PRO A 126 -2.10 -19.68 37.57
C PRO A 126 -2.02 -18.52 38.58
N GLU A 127 -0.96 -17.72 38.54
CA GLU A 127 -0.77 -16.61 39.48
C GLU A 127 -1.41 -15.32 38.99
N SER A 128 -1.19 -14.94 37.72
CA SER A 128 -1.73 -13.70 37.17
C SER A 128 -3.10 -13.82 36.50
N GLU A 129 -3.62 -15.05 36.32
CA GLU A 129 -4.81 -15.39 35.51
C GLU A 129 -4.75 -14.83 34.07
N GLN A 130 -3.55 -14.54 33.58
CA GLN A 130 -3.36 -14.04 32.22
C GLN A 130 -3.41 -15.20 31.23
N ARG A 131 -4.08 -14.98 30.09
CA ARG A 131 -4.06 -15.93 28.97
C ARG A 131 -2.73 -15.76 28.23
N SER A 132 -2.11 -16.87 27.85
CA SER A 132 -0.86 -16.87 27.09
C SER A 132 -0.93 -17.82 25.90
N LEU A 133 -0.11 -17.51 24.89
CA LEU A 133 0.11 -18.33 23.71
C LEU A 133 1.59 -18.62 23.59
N LEU A 134 1.91 -19.90 23.47
CA LEU A 134 3.24 -20.40 23.15
C LEU A 134 3.23 -20.92 21.71
N PHE A 135 4.10 -20.37 20.88
CA PHE A 135 4.34 -20.78 19.50
C PHE A 135 5.70 -21.46 19.44
N GLU A 136 5.71 -22.66 18.88
CA GLU A 136 6.92 -23.38 18.54
C GLU A 136 6.86 -23.65 17.04
N VAL A 137 7.88 -23.21 16.30
CA VAL A 137 7.92 -23.33 14.85
C VAL A 137 9.22 -24.00 14.45
N ASP A 138 9.10 -25.13 13.75
CA ASP A 138 10.21 -25.99 13.36
C ASP A 138 10.73 -25.58 11.97
N TYR A 139 12.03 -25.30 11.89
CA TYR A 139 12.73 -24.86 10.67
C TYR A 139 13.96 -25.73 10.33
N PRO A 140 13.81 -27.05 10.13
CA PRO A 140 14.93 -27.96 9.95
C PRO A 140 15.85 -27.61 8.76
N GLU A 141 15.32 -27.02 7.69
CA GLU A 141 16.05 -26.68 6.46
C GLU A 141 16.29 -25.16 6.29
N ILE A 142 16.45 -24.41 7.38
CA ILE A 142 16.77 -22.98 7.33
C ILE A 142 18.18 -22.71 6.77
N GLU A 143 18.36 -21.62 6.04
CA GLU A 143 19.69 -21.20 5.56
C GLU A 143 20.64 -20.90 6.74
N GLU A 144 21.89 -21.34 6.63
CA GLU A 144 22.90 -21.17 7.68
C GLU A 144 23.15 -19.68 7.98
N GLY A 145 23.21 -19.34 9.28
CA GLY A 145 23.42 -17.96 9.73
C GLY A 145 22.18 -17.04 9.64
N LEU A 146 21.02 -17.55 9.21
CA LEU A 146 19.74 -16.83 9.31
C LEU A 146 18.97 -17.28 10.54
N GLN A 147 18.38 -16.31 11.25
CA GLN A 147 17.42 -16.57 12.33
C GLN A 147 15.99 -16.20 11.87
N PRO A 148 14.96 -16.96 12.28
CA PRO A 148 13.58 -16.60 12.03
C PRO A 148 13.21 -15.25 12.62
N ARG A 149 12.31 -14.53 11.96
CA ARG A 149 11.80 -13.24 12.42
C ARG A 149 10.30 -13.30 12.58
N HIS A 150 9.78 -12.57 13.56
CA HIS A 150 8.35 -12.42 13.78
C HIS A 150 7.90 -10.96 13.68
N ARG A 151 6.64 -10.75 13.35
CA ARG A 151 6.02 -9.41 13.31
C ARG A 151 4.52 -9.48 13.58
N PHE A 152 4.01 -8.53 14.35
CA PHE A 152 2.58 -8.26 14.46
C PHE A 152 2.12 -7.39 13.28
N MET A 153 1.04 -7.81 12.63
CA MET A 153 0.41 -7.16 11.50
C MET A 153 -1.06 -6.90 11.82
N SER A 154 -1.54 -5.70 11.52
CA SER A 154 -2.96 -5.37 11.70
C SER A 154 -3.83 -6.02 10.63
N ALA A 155 -5.11 -6.24 10.91
CA ALA A 155 -6.04 -6.83 9.93
C ALA A 155 -6.23 -5.97 8.66
N TYR A 156 -5.95 -4.66 8.72
CA TYR A 156 -6.05 -3.74 7.57
C TYR A 156 -4.83 -3.80 6.63
N GLU A 157 -3.69 -4.34 7.08
CA GLU A 157 -2.48 -4.46 6.26
C GLU A 157 -2.52 -5.69 5.35
N GLN A 158 -3.22 -6.75 5.76
CA GLN A 158 -3.36 -7.95 4.95
C GLN A 158 -4.34 -7.75 3.80
N ARG A 159 -4.15 -8.52 2.72
CA ARG A 159 -5.00 -8.47 1.50
C ARG A 159 -5.71 -9.79 1.19
N VAL A 160 -5.62 -10.77 2.10
CA VAL A 160 -6.11 -12.14 1.88
C VAL A 160 -7.56 -12.28 2.34
N GLU A 161 -7.86 -11.89 3.58
CA GLU A 161 -9.21 -11.90 4.13
C GLU A 161 -9.74 -10.48 4.32
N ALA A 162 -11.07 -10.37 4.51
CA ALA A 162 -11.69 -9.11 4.87
C ALA A 162 -11.12 -8.58 6.21
N PRO A 163 -10.84 -7.27 6.33
CA PRO A 163 -10.25 -6.71 7.53
C PRO A 163 -11.27 -6.71 8.69
N GLU A 164 -10.94 -7.43 9.76
CA GLU A 164 -11.71 -7.44 11.01
C GLU A 164 -10.94 -6.73 12.13
N LYS A 165 -11.55 -5.76 12.81
CA LYS A 165 -10.89 -4.94 13.84
C LYS A 165 -10.50 -5.72 15.10
N ASP A 166 -11.25 -6.77 15.43
CA ASP A 166 -11.08 -7.55 16.66
C ASP A 166 -9.91 -8.55 16.59
N TRP A 167 -9.23 -8.62 15.44
CA TRP A 167 -8.13 -9.54 15.19
C TRP A 167 -6.86 -8.83 14.74
N GLN A 168 -5.74 -9.47 15.07
CA GLN A 168 -4.41 -9.14 14.59
C GLN A 168 -3.73 -10.42 14.10
N TYR A 169 -2.70 -10.29 13.28
CA TYR A 169 -1.97 -11.42 12.72
C TYR A 169 -0.53 -11.42 13.22
N LEU A 170 -0.10 -12.53 13.79
CA LEU A 170 1.30 -12.76 14.14
C LEU A 170 1.96 -13.55 13.02
N LEU A 171 2.93 -12.93 12.36
CA LEU A 171 3.67 -13.51 11.25
C LEU A 171 5.00 -14.07 11.72
N PHE A 172 5.40 -15.22 11.18
CA PHE A 172 6.75 -15.77 11.27
C PHE A 172 7.32 -15.95 9.86
N ALA A 173 8.55 -15.52 9.67
CA ALA A 173 9.25 -15.60 8.39
C ALA A 173 10.69 -16.08 8.59
N ALA A 174 11.07 -17.08 7.82
CA ALA A 174 12.43 -17.57 7.67
C ALA A 174 12.63 -18.03 6.23
N GLU A 175 13.79 -17.78 5.64
CA GLU A 175 14.16 -18.27 4.31
C GLU A 175 14.76 -19.68 4.45
N PRO A 176 14.38 -20.69 3.64
CA PRO A 176 13.55 -20.65 2.42
C PRO A 176 12.06 -20.98 2.64
N TYR A 177 11.56 -20.97 3.87
CA TYR A 177 10.18 -21.31 4.16
C TYR A 177 9.17 -20.21 3.74
N GLU A 178 7.92 -20.61 3.56
CA GLU A 178 6.81 -19.68 3.42
C GLU A 178 6.54 -18.94 4.73
N THR A 179 6.18 -17.67 4.62
CA THR A 179 5.74 -16.88 5.77
C THR A 179 4.40 -17.42 6.25
N ILE A 180 4.36 -17.83 7.52
CA ILE A 180 3.13 -18.27 8.18
C ILE A 180 2.56 -17.13 9.02
N GLY A 181 1.22 -17.11 9.15
CA GLY A 181 0.51 -16.10 9.93
C GLY A 181 -0.56 -16.74 10.80
N PHE A 182 -0.62 -16.34 12.06
CA PHE A 182 -1.62 -16.78 13.01
C PHE A 182 -2.58 -15.65 13.35
N LYS A 183 -3.88 -15.90 13.23
CA LYS A 183 -4.94 -14.99 13.64
C LYS A 183 -5.07 -15.03 15.16
N ILE A 184 -4.84 -13.88 15.81
CA ILE A 184 -4.80 -13.71 17.26
C ILE A 184 -5.76 -12.58 17.64
N PRO A 185 -6.45 -12.63 18.80
CA PRO A 185 -7.30 -11.52 19.25
C PRO A 185 -6.50 -10.22 19.33
N ASN A 186 -7.13 -9.10 18.96
CA ASN A 186 -6.54 -7.77 19.07
C ASN A 186 -6.62 -7.26 20.52
N ILE A 187 -5.95 -7.97 21.42
CA ILE A 187 -5.79 -7.65 22.83
C ILE A 187 -4.35 -7.18 23.04
N GLU A 188 -4.17 -6.17 23.90
CA GLU A 188 -2.83 -5.69 24.24
C GLU A 188 -1.96 -6.81 24.80
N ILE A 189 -0.75 -6.90 24.27
CA ILE A 189 0.26 -7.86 24.71
C ILE A 189 1.05 -7.22 25.85
N ASP A 190 1.26 -7.99 26.91
CA ASP A 190 2.05 -7.59 28.05
C ASP A 190 3.55 -7.69 27.69
N LYS A 191 4.21 -6.54 27.59
CA LYS A 191 5.64 -6.43 27.22
C LYS A 191 6.56 -6.28 28.44
N GLU A 192 6.03 -6.50 29.64
CA GLU A 192 6.82 -6.53 30.86
C GLU A 192 7.87 -7.66 30.80
N SER A 193 9.02 -7.44 31.45
CA SER A 193 10.13 -8.39 31.46
C SER A 193 9.68 -9.77 31.93
N GLY A 194 9.81 -10.78 31.07
CA GLY A 194 9.42 -12.17 31.35
C GLY A 194 8.07 -12.61 30.76
N LYS A 195 7.20 -11.67 30.34
CA LYS A 195 5.87 -11.98 29.75
C LYS A 195 5.85 -11.93 28.22
N PHE A 196 6.92 -11.46 27.62
CA PHE A 196 7.15 -11.59 26.19
C PHE A 196 8.53 -12.19 25.98
N TYR A 197 8.56 -13.39 25.42
CA TYR A 197 9.78 -14.17 25.25
C TYR A 197 9.89 -14.67 23.81
N SER A 198 11.08 -14.54 23.24
CA SER A 198 11.39 -15.10 21.93
C SER A 198 12.80 -15.68 21.97
N ASN A 199 12.94 -16.92 21.52
CA ASN A 199 14.21 -17.63 21.47
C ASN A 199 14.33 -18.44 20.18
N TRP A 200 15.53 -18.42 19.60
CA TRP A 200 15.90 -19.26 18.47
C TRP A 200 16.91 -20.29 18.96
N ASP A 201 16.51 -21.55 18.90
CA ASP A 201 17.40 -22.69 19.15
C ASP A 201 18.04 -23.10 17.82
N GLU A 202 19.32 -22.79 17.65
CA GLU A 202 20.06 -23.09 16.44
C GLU A 202 20.41 -24.58 16.29
N GLU A 203 20.42 -25.34 17.39
CA GLU A 203 20.73 -26.78 17.37
C GLU A 203 19.50 -27.59 16.94
N ASN A 204 18.36 -27.36 17.60
CA ASN A 204 17.11 -28.05 17.28
C ASN A 204 16.37 -27.41 16.10
N LYS A 205 16.83 -26.24 15.63
CA LYS A 205 16.18 -25.42 14.59
C LYS A 205 14.73 -25.10 14.92
N VAL A 206 14.45 -24.83 16.20
CA VAL A 206 13.11 -24.50 16.69
C VAL A 206 13.06 -23.05 17.15
N PHE A 207 12.08 -22.30 16.62
CA PHE A 207 11.80 -20.95 17.08
C PHE A 207 10.65 -20.95 18.08
N VAL A 208 10.93 -20.46 19.28
CA VAL A 208 9.95 -20.37 20.36
C VAL A 208 9.56 -18.92 20.59
N LEU A 209 8.26 -18.63 20.61
CA LEU A 209 7.72 -17.34 20.96
C LEU A 209 6.56 -17.49 21.94
N GLN A 210 6.69 -16.88 23.11
CA GLN A 210 5.68 -16.87 24.15
C GLN A 210 5.21 -15.44 24.40
N LEU A 211 3.91 -15.25 24.44
CA LEU A 211 3.29 -13.97 24.72
C LEU A 211 2.12 -14.13 25.69
N TYR A 212 1.92 -13.11 26.53
CA TYR A 212 0.83 -13.02 27.49
C TYR A 212 -0.06 -11.81 27.13
N PHE A 213 -1.37 -11.98 27.27
CA PHE A 213 -2.33 -10.90 27.07
C PHE A 213 -2.53 -10.13 28.37
N LYS A 214 -2.65 -8.80 28.26
CA LYS A 214 -3.05 -7.97 29.40
C LYS A 214 -4.46 -8.32 29.87
N LYS A 215 -4.63 -8.37 31.20
CA LYS A 215 -5.92 -8.62 31.85
C LYS A 215 -6.87 -7.45 31.56
N GLY A 216 -8.11 -7.77 31.16
CA GLY A 216 -9.16 -6.76 30.93
C GLY A 216 -9.14 -6.07 29.57
N GLY A 217 -8.29 -6.48 28.62
CA GLY A 217 -8.38 -5.98 27.24
C GLY A 217 -9.71 -6.42 26.60
N GLN A 218 -10.60 -5.46 26.36
CA GLN A 218 -11.95 -5.63 25.78
C GLN A 218 -11.95 -6.03 24.29
N GLY A 219 -10.91 -6.74 23.81
CA GLY A 219 -10.72 -7.08 22.39
C GLY A 219 -11.02 -8.53 22.02
N GLY A 220 -11.68 -9.30 22.89
CA GLY A 220 -12.02 -10.70 22.63
C GLY A 220 -13.44 -10.85 22.05
N PRO A 221 -13.67 -11.73 21.05
CA PRO A 221 -15.01 -11.99 20.49
C PRO A 221 -16.01 -12.63 21.47
N GLY A 222 -15.65 -12.85 22.74
CA GLY A 222 -16.47 -13.54 23.74
C GLY A 222 -16.97 -12.69 24.90
N ALA A 223 -16.72 -11.38 24.91
CA ALA A 223 -17.09 -10.49 26.02
C ALA A 223 -18.18 -9.45 25.66
N ARG A 224 -18.94 -9.68 24.59
CA ARG A 224 -20.19 -8.94 24.39
C ARG A 224 -21.25 -9.60 25.26
N ALA A 225 -21.54 -8.97 26.40
CA ALA A 225 -22.78 -9.24 27.13
C ALA A 225 -23.96 -9.18 26.16
N PRO A 226 -24.97 -10.05 26.28
CA PRO A 226 -26.17 -9.94 25.46
C PRO A 226 -26.72 -8.51 25.61
N PRO A 227 -27.18 -7.87 24.52
CA PRO A 227 -27.77 -6.54 24.62
C PRO A 227 -28.89 -6.59 25.65
N PRO A 228 -29.02 -5.58 26.53
CA PRO A 228 -30.14 -5.51 27.45
C PRO A 228 -31.41 -5.55 26.60
N SER A 229 -32.27 -6.53 26.91
CA SER A 229 -33.59 -6.67 26.30
C SER A 229 -34.30 -5.33 26.45
N LEU A 230 -34.40 -4.57 25.37
CA LEU A 230 -35.26 -3.39 25.30
C LEU A 230 -36.68 -3.89 25.49
N MET A 231 -37.18 -3.80 26.72
CA MET A 231 -38.59 -3.92 27.06
C MET A 231 -39.33 -2.93 26.15
N ALA A 232 -40.06 -3.46 25.17
CA ALA A 232 -40.91 -2.67 24.30
C ALA A 232 -42.05 -2.06 25.13
N PRO A 233 -42.27 -0.73 25.11
CA PRO A 233 -43.48 -0.15 25.67
C PRO A 233 -44.56 -0.13 24.58
N GLY A 234 -45.73 -0.70 24.88
CA GLY A 234 -46.95 -0.45 24.10
C GLY A 234 -47.65 -1.69 23.58
N ALA A 235 -48.27 -2.46 24.48
CA ALA A 235 -49.43 -3.25 24.11
C ALA A 235 -50.68 -2.34 24.18
N PRO A 236 -51.46 -2.18 23.12
CA PRO A 236 -52.74 -1.47 23.20
C PRO A 236 -53.74 -2.29 24.02
N MET A 237 -54.35 -1.64 25.01
CA MET A 237 -55.40 -2.22 25.85
C MET A 237 -56.62 -2.60 25.00
N ALA A 238 -57.13 -3.82 25.18
CA ALA A 238 -58.37 -4.27 24.59
C ALA A 238 -59.57 -3.49 25.17
N PRO A 239 -60.59 -3.17 24.35
CA PRO A 239 -61.78 -2.46 24.82
C PRO A 239 -62.66 -3.38 25.69
N PRO A 240 -63.37 -2.82 26.69
CA PRO A 240 -64.23 -3.60 27.57
C PRO A 240 -65.49 -4.09 26.85
N SER A 241 -65.82 -5.36 27.08
CA SER A 241 -67.09 -5.97 26.70
C SER A 241 -68.24 -5.32 27.48
N MET A 242 -69.19 -4.74 26.78
CA MET A 242 -70.51 -4.41 27.34
C MET A 242 -71.58 -5.02 26.45
N GLY A 243 -72.48 -5.81 27.05
CA GLY A 243 -73.83 -6.11 26.56
C GLY A 243 -73.93 -7.07 25.39
#